data_AF-A0A386UK82-F1
#
_entry.id   AF-A0A386UK82-F1
#
_cell.length_a   1.000
_cell.length_b   1.000
_cell.length_c   1.000
_cell.angle_alpha   90.00
_cell.angle_beta   90.00
_cell.angle_gamma   90.00
#
_symmetry.space_group_name_H-M   'P 1'
#
loop_
_entity.id
_entity.type
_entity.pdbx_description
1 polymer ?
#
loop_
_entity_poly.entity_id
_entity_poly.type
_entity_poly.pdbx_seq_one_letter_code
_entity_poly.pdbx_strand_id
1 'polypeptide(L)'
;MFTNLSAVQINRLAQRLSEAPLGRSASVAAAAERFERLLAAKIGADRAPKAVKAILTAPGFETAEGRLVAEIDACDPDAPAEPAPPPVAPEPIIEPAPVVEEAAEPAAAPGAPRRRRDADIEAKARQGELPPPPDFSAPTHARFRAKLAALVELAGKADATGLRAVPINPVSSSPKALARYRDLAVLAIEARESRA
;
A
#
# COMPACT_ATOMS: atom_id res chain seq x y z
N MET A 1 -5.26 -7.63 27.63
CA MET A 1 -5.67 -6.65 26.60
C MET A 1 -6.56 -7.37 25.60
N PHE A 2 -7.83 -6.97 25.47
CA PHE A 2 -8.72 -7.50 24.44
C PHE A 2 -8.72 -6.52 23.28
N THR A 3 -8.25 -6.96 22.11
CA THR A 3 -8.17 -6.14 20.89
C THR A 3 -8.80 -6.92 19.75
N ASN A 4 -9.72 -6.29 19.00
CA ASN A 4 -10.31 -6.89 17.80
C ASN A 4 -9.44 -6.68 16.54
N LEU A 5 -8.30 -6.00 16.71
CA LEU A 5 -7.37 -5.64 15.64
C LEU A 5 -6.12 -6.51 15.68
N SER A 6 -5.61 -6.85 14.49
CA SER A 6 -4.33 -7.52 14.32
C SER A 6 -3.14 -6.58 14.54
N ALA A 7 -1.96 -7.13 14.83
CA ALA A 7 -0.73 -6.35 15.01
C ALA A 7 -0.38 -5.47 13.79
N VAL A 8 -0.73 -5.91 12.59
CA VAL A 8 -0.52 -5.17 11.34
C VAL A 8 -1.46 -3.97 11.26
N GLN A 9 -2.72 -4.14 11.66
CA GLN A 9 -3.71 -3.06 11.70
C GLN A 9 -3.32 -2.01 12.75
N ILE A 10 -2.91 -2.45 13.95
CA ILE A 10 -2.43 -1.54 15.00
C ILE A 10 -1.19 -0.77 14.54
N ASN A 11 -0.25 -1.41 13.82
CA ASN A 11 0.90 -0.72 13.25
C ASN A 11 0.52 0.33 12.20
N ARG A 12 -0.50 0.07 11.38
CA ARG A 12 -1.00 1.07 10.43
C ARG A 12 -1.60 2.29 11.14
N LEU A 13 -2.36 2.07 12.22
CA LEU A 13 -2.86 3.17 13.07
C LEU A 13 -1.70 3.94 13.70
N ALA A 14 -0.71 3.25 14.25
CA ALA A 14 0.49 3.87 14.82
C ALA A 14 1.28 4.69 13.79
N GLN A 15 1.36 4.23 12.54
CA GLN A 15 2.06 4.94 11.47
C GLN A 15 1.40 6.28 11.11
N ARG A 16 0.09 6.45 11.33
CA ARG A 16 -0.60 7.74 11.14
C ARG A 16 -0.18 8.77 12.18
N LEU A 17 0.21 8.33 13.37
CA LEU A 17 0.64 9.19 14.48
C LEU A 17 2.12 9.57 14.39
N SER A 18 2.91 8.88 13.57
CA SER A 18 4.35 9.02 13.47
C SER A 18 4.77 9.36 12.05
N GLU A 19 5.52 10.44 11.87
CA GLU A 19 6.09 10.82 10.58
C GLU A 19 7.27 9.90 10.19
N ALA A 20 7.96 9.32 11.18
CA ALA A 20 9.02 8.34 10.94
C ALA A 20 8.44 6.96 10.58
N PRO A 21 9.06 6.21 9.64
CA PRO A 21 8.64 4.86 9.31
C PRO A 21 8.81 3.93 10.51
N LEU A 22 7.72 3.30 10.94
CA LEU A 22 7.72 2.37 12.05
C LEU A 22 8.09 0.96 11.55
N GLY A 23 9.11 0.36 12.15
CA GLY A 23 9.45 -1.05 11.94
C GLY A 23 8.34 -2.00 12.40
N ARG A 24 8.40 -3.26 11.96
CA ARG A 24 7.42 -4.30 12.32
C ARG A 24 7.40 -4.56 13.82
N SER A 25 6.22 -4.59 14.44
CA SER A 25 6.07 -5.09 15.80
C SER A 25 6.11 -6.62 15.84
N ALA A 26 6.78 -7.16 16.85
CA ALA A 26 6.88 -8.61 17.07
C ALA A 26 5.56 -9.25 17.54
N SER A 27 4.65 -8.47 18.13
CA SER A 27 3.38 -8.97 18.68
C SER A 27 2.30 -7.88 18.70
N VAL A 28 1.03 -8.30 18.88
CA VAL A 28 -0.11 -7.40 19.06
C VAL A 28 0.06 -6.51 20.29
N ALA A 29 0.56 -7.08 21.40
CA ALA A 29 0.85 -6.33 22.62
C ALA A 29 1.91 -5.25 22.40
N ALA A 30 3.03 -5.60 21.74
CA ALA A 30 4.08 -4.63 21.43
C ALA A 30 3.61 -3.54 20.44
N ALA A 31 2.68 -3.87 19.54
CA ALA A 31 2.06 -2.89 18.66
C ALA A 31 1.13 -1.93 19.46
N ALA A 32 0.36 -2.46 20.41
CA ALA A 32 -0.54 -1.69 21.25
C ALA A 32 0.21 -0.74 22.20
N GLU A 33 1.28 -1.19 22.84
CA GLU A 33 2.12 -0.34 23.71
C GLU A 33 2.77 0.80 22.91
N ARG A 34 3.26 0.52 21.71
CA ARG A 34 3.84 1.54 20.83
C ARG A 34 2.78 2.56 20.39
N PHE A 35 1.60 2.06 20.02
CA PHE A 35 0.47 2.91 19.65
C PHE A 35 0.04 3.81 20.81
N GLU A 36 -0.05 3.27 22.03
CA GLU A 36 -0.38 4.04 23.23
C GLU A 36 0.64 5.15 23.49
N ARG A 37 1.94 4.85 23.39
CA ARG A 37 3.00 5.87 23.56
C ARG A 37 2.90 6.99 22.52
N LEU A 38 2.61 6.65 21.26
CA LEU A 38 2.47 7.64 20.19
C LEU A 38 1.18 8.46 20.36
N LEU A 39 0.09 7.84 20.78
CA LEU A 39 -1.17 8.54 21.03
C LEU A 39 -1.04 9.45 22.25
N ALA A 40 -0.40 9.00 23.34
CA ALA A 40 -0.09 9.82 24.50
C ALA A 40 0.78 11.03 24.17
N ALA A 41 1.68 10.93 23.19
CA ALA A 41 2.46 12.07 22.71
C ALA A 41 1.60 13.11 21.95
N LYS A 42 0.46 12.71 21.37
CA LYS A 42 -0.43 13.59 20.61
C LYS A 42 -1.57 14.18 21.44
N ILE A 43 -2.23 13.36 22.28
CA ILE A 43 -3.42 13.76 23.04
C ILE A 43 -3.22 13.82 24.56
N GLY A 44 -1.99 13.55 25.03
CA GLY A 44 -1.62 13.52 26.44
C GLY A 44 -1.79 12.15 27.11
N ALA A 45 -0.96 11.88 28.12
CA ALA A 45 -0.90 10.60 28.83
C ALA A 45 -2.17 10.27 29.65
N ASP A 46 -2.96 11.28 30.02
CA ASP A 46 -4.19 11.12 30.79
C ASP A 46 -5.36 10.60 29.91
N ARG A 47 -5.46 11.07 28.67
CA ARG A 47 -6.54 10.73 27.73
C ARG A 47 -6.23 9.49 26.88
N ALA A 48 -4.95 9.25 26.60
CA ALA A 48 -4.48 8.12 25.81
C ALA A 48 -5.04 6.74 26.22
N PRO A 49 -5.00 6.30 27.50
CA PRO A 49 -5.43 4.93 27.83
C PRO A 49 -6.91 4.68 27.53
N LYS A 50 -7.76 5.70 27.69
CA LYS A 50 -9.20 5.61 27.37
C LYS A 50 -9.42 5.55 25.86
N ALA A 51 -8.72 6.40 25.10
CA ALA A 51 -8.78 6.43 23.64
C ALA A 51 -8.26 5.13 23.03
N VAL A 52 -7.11 4.63 23.48
CA VAL A 52 -6.53 3.35 23.05
C VAL A 52 -7.51 2.21 23.26
N LYS A 53 -8.13 2.13 24.45
CA LYS A 53 -9.14 1.08 24.71
C LYS A 53 -10.33 1.19 23.76
N ALA A 54 -10.83 2.39 23.48
CA ALA A 54 -11.96 2.62 22.56
C ALA A 54 -11.61 2.30 21.09
N ILE A 55 -10.38 2.59 20.67
CA ILE A 55 -9.90 2.36 19.31
C ILE A 55 -9.60 0.87 19.09
N LEU A 56 -8.90 0.21 20.01
CA LEU A 56 -8.47 -1.19 19.86
C LEU A 56 -9.60 -2.21 20.03
N THR A 57 -10.70 -1.81 20.67
CA THR A 57 -11.92 -2.65 20.81
C THR A 57 -12.93 -2.41 19.69
N ALA A 58 -12.67 -1.49 18.76
CA ALA A 58 -13.55 -1.25 17.62
C ALA A 58 -13.74 -2.53 16.77
N PRO A 59 -14.93 -2.74 16.17
CA PRO A 59 -15.26 -3.96 15.44
C PRO A 59 -14.49 -4.12 14.12
N GLY A 60 -13.81 -3.06 13.65
CA GLY A 60 -13.07 -3.07 12.40
C GLY A 60 -12.03 -1.95 12.33
N PHE A 61 -11.10 -2.11 11.38
CA PHE A 61 -9.99 -1.16 11.17
C PHE A 61 -10.47 0.23 10.76
N GLU A 62 -11.46 0.33 9.87
CA GLU A 62 -12.00 1.62 9.42
C GLU A 62 -12.66 2.39 10.57
N THR A 63 -13.41 1.69 11.43
CA THR A 63 -13.99 2.28 12.64
C THR A 63 -12.93 2.71 13.64
N ALA A 64 -11.85 1.93 13.78
CA ALA A 64 -10.71 2.29 14.62
C ALA A 64 -9.95 3.52 14.10
N GLU A 65 -9.76 3.61 12.78
CA GLU A 65 -9.13 4.77 12.13
C GLU A 65 -9.97 6.03 12.29
N GLY A 66 -11.29 5.95 12.07
CA GLY A 66 -12.20 7.08 12.28
C GLY A 66 -12.21 7.58 13.73
N ARG A 67 -12.18 6.67 14.71
CA ARG A 67 -12.05 7.03 16.13
C ARG A 67 -10.71 7.68 16.45
N LEU A 68 -9.62 7.19 15.85
CA LEU A 68 -8.29 7.78 16.03
C LEU A 68 -8.24 9.21 15.51
N VAL A 69 -8.78 9.45 14.30
CA VAL A 69 -8.82 10.80 13.70
C VAL A 69 -9.66 11.74 14.57
N ALA A 70 -10.85 11.31 15.01
CA ALA A 70 -11.71 12.12 15.87
C ALA A 70 -11.05 12.48 17.22
N GLU A 71 -10.28 11.57 17.83
CA GLU A 71 -9.58 11.86 19.09
C GLU A 71 -8.40 12.82 18.91
N ILE A 72 -7.72 12.77 17.76
CA ILE A 72 -6.63 13.72 17.42
C ILE A 72 -7.24 15.10 17.13
N ASP A 73 -8.28 15.15 16.31
CA ASP A 73 -9.00 16.38 15.91
C ASP A 73 -9.62 17.07 17.13
N ALA A 74 -10.24 16.32 18.04
CA ALA A 74 -10.76 16.86 19.31
C ALA A 74 -9.67 17.40 20.26
N CYS A 75 -8.39 17.09 20.02
CA CYS A 75 -7.26 17.59 20.81
C CYS A 75 -6.54 18.77 20.14
N ASP A 76 -6.81 19.03 18.85
CA ASP A 76 -6.31 20.17 18.11
C ASP A 76 -7.41 21.26 18.10
N PRO A 77 -7.30 22.33 18.91
CA PRO A 77 -8.34 23.35 18.97
C PRO A 77 -8.33 24.30 17.76
N ASP A 78 -7.49 24.10 16.74
CA ASP A 78 -7.41 24.94 15.55
C ASP A 78 -7.97 24.24 14.29
N ALA A 79 -9.18 23.70 14.42
CA ALA A 79 -10.04 23.44 13.28
C ALA A 79 -11.49 23.75 13.69
N PRO A 80 -12.17 24.74 13.06
CA PRO A 80 -13.56 25.01 13.36
C PRO A 80 -14.42 23.79 13.02
N ALA A 81 -15.17 23.35 14.02
CA ALA A 81 -16.17 22.31 13.93
C ALA A 81 -17.15 22.56 12.77
N GLU A 82 -17.40 21.54 11.96
CA GLU A 82 -18.73 21.36 11.35
C GLU A 82 -19.14 19.87 11.33
N PRO A 83 -20.45 19.58 11.53
CA PRO A 83 -21.00 18.25 11.84
C PRO A 83 -21.28 17.38 10.59
N ALA A 84 -21.48 16.08 10.81
CA ALA A 84 -21.80 15.08 9.76
C ALA A 84 -23.30 15.09 9.30
N PRO A 85 -23.72 14.20 8.35
CA PRO A 85 -23.91 14.28 6.87
C PRO A 85 -25.43 14.28 6.47
N PRO A 86 -25.98 13.92 5.25
CA PRO A 86 -25.51 13.45 3.91
C PRO A 86 -26.23 14.22 2.72
N PRO A 87 -26.47 13.73 1.46
CA PRO A 87 -25.88 12.74 0.53
C PRO A 87 -25.39 13.42 -0.81
N VAL A 88 -25.45 12.72 -1.96
CA VAL A 88 -25.31 13.10 -3.40
C VAL A 88 -23.98 12.81 -4.14
N ALA A 89 -24.05 11.85 -5.08
CA ALA A 89 -23.25 11.75 -6.31
C ALA A 89 -23.70 12.86 -7.30
N PRO A 90 -22.90 13.35 -8.27
CA PRO A 90 -22.22 12.54 -9.31
C PRO A 90 -20.79 13.01 -9.69
N GLU A 91 -20.07 12.19 -10.47
CA GLU A 91 -18.90 12.57 -11.31
C GLU A 91 -19.31 13.68 -12.35
N PRO A 92 -18.42 14.44 -13.05
CA PRO A 92 -17.12 13.97 -13.62
C PRO A 92 -15.98 15.02 -13.92
N ILE A 93 -14.80 14.53 -14.43
CA ILE A 93 -13.71 15.15 -15.29
C ILE A 93 -13.02 16.49 -14.85
N ILE A 94 -11.69 16.80 -14.91
CA ILE A 94 -10.56 16.58 -15.87
C ILE A 94 -9.19 16.83 -15.15
N GLU A 95 -8.12 16.11 -15.56
CA GLU A 95 -6.65 16.36 -15.41
C GLU A 95 -6.16 17.73 -16.02
N PRO A 96 -4.87 18.20 -15.97
CA PRO A 96 -3.57 17.50 -15.81
C PRO A 96 -2.47 18.16 -14.92
N ALA A 97 -1.33 17.47 -14.76
CA ALA A 97 -0.10 17.86 -14.04
C ALA A 97 0.73 18.97 -14.72
N PRO A 98 1.80 19.52 -14.06
CA PRO A 98 3.16 19.01 -14.31
C PRO A 98 4.17 19.01 -13.12
N VAL A 99 5.13 18.05 -13.21
CA VAL A 99 6.56 17.90 -12.75
C VAL A 99 7.30 19.11 -12.10
N VAL A 100 8.28 18.99 -11.17
CA VAL A 100 9.70 18.49 -11.22
C VAL A 100 10.27 18.45 -9.74
N GLU A 101 10.86 17.36 -9.19
CA GLU A 101 12.31 17.02 -8.93
C GLU A 101 13.12 18.04 -8.05
N GLU A 102 14.06 17.77 -7.13
CA GLU A 102 14.82 16.60 -6.60
C GLU A 102 15.61 16.99 -5.30
N ALA A 103 16.06 15.96 -4.54
CA ALA A 103 17.26 15.86 -3.67
C ALA A 103 17.28 16.57 -2.29
N ALA A 104 17.84 16.01 -1.20
CA ALA A 104 18.92 15.03 -1.08
C ALA A 104 18.90 14.20 0.24
N GLU A 105 19.41 12.97 0.11
CA GLU A 105 19.95 12.00 1.10
C GLU A 105 21.14 12.56 1.93
N PRO A 106 21.74 11.90 2.97
CA PRO A 106 22.25 10.50 3.00
C PRO A 106 22.24 9.80 4.41
N ALA A 107 22.69 8.57 4.73
CA ALA A 107 23.26 7.37 4.09
C ALA A 107 23.20 6.17 5.08
N ALA A 108 23.08 4.92 4.58
CA ALA A 108 23.86 3.74 5.04
C ALA A 108 23.62 2.47 4.18
N ALA A 109 24.69 2.07 3.46
CA ALA A 109 25.05 0.75 2.89
C ALA A 109 24.35 0.20 1.60
N PRO A 110 25.10 -0.50 0.71
CA PRO A 110 24.83 -0.54 -0.73
C PRO A 110 23.76 -1.57 -1.13
N GLY A 111 22.52 -1.14 -1.23
CA GLY A 111 21.41 -1.91 -1.82
C GLY A 111 21.32 -1.79 -3.35
N ALA A 112 22.40 -2.03 -4.09
CA ALA A 112 22.45 -1.79 -5.54
C ALA A 112 21.86 -2.85 -6.52
N PRO A 113 21.21 -3.99 -6.16
CA PRO A 113 20.75 -4.94 -7.19
C PRO A 113 19.29 -4.78 -7.64
N ARG A 114 18.40 -4.11 -6.88
CA ARG A 114 16.95 -4.10 -7.20
C ARG A 114 16.59 -3.09 -8.30
N ARG A 115 16.89 -1.80 -8.12
CA ARG A 115 16.51 -0.77 -9.10
C ARG A 115 17.13 -0.97 -10.48
N ARG A 116 18.36 -1.49 -10.54
CA ARG A 116 19.01 -1.86 -11.81
C ARG A 116 18.32 -3.05 -12.48
N ARG A 117 17.88 -4.05 -11.71
CA ARG A 117 17.13 -5.21 -12.26
C ARG A 117 15.75 -4.80 -12.77
N ASP A 118 15.02 -3.96 -12.03
CA ASP A 118 13.70 -3.51 -12.47
C ASP A 118 13.82 -2.73 -13.81
N ALA A 119 14.75 -1.78 -13.90
CA ALA A 119 14.98 -1.01 -15.13
C ALA A 119 15.45 -1.88 -16.32
N ASP A 120 16.27 -2.90 -16.08
CA ASP A 120 16.71 -3.86 -17.10
C ASP A 120 15.54 -4.70 -17.62
N ILE A 121 14.63 -5.11 -16.74
CA ILE A 121 13.41 -5.84 -17.11
C ILE A 121 12.47 -4.95 -17.94
N GLU A 122 12.33 -3.66 -17.60
CA GLU A 122 11.54 -2.71 -18.39
C GLU A 122 12.14 -2.46 -19.78
N ALA A 123 13.46 -2.33 -19.86
CA ALA A 123 14.16 -2.17 -21.14
C ALA A 123 14.00 -3.42 -22.03
N LYS A 124 14.10 -4.61 -21.45
CA LYS A 124 13.86 -5.89 -22.14
C LYS A 124 12.43 -6.02 -22.63
N ALA A 125 11.45 -5.66 -21.79
CA ALA A 125 10.06 -5.59 -22.21
C ALA A 125 9.89 -4.66 -23.42
N ARG A 126 10.53 -3.48 -23.43
CA ARG A 126 10.46 -2.56 -24.59
C ARG A 126 11.11 -3.13 -25.86
N GLN A 127 12.08 -4.03 -25.74
CA GLN A 127 12.64 -4.76 -26.88
C GLN A 127 11.75 -5.92 -27.34
N GLY A 128 10.63 -6.15 -26.66
CA GLY A 128 9.72 -7.26 -26.90
C GLY A 128 10.09 -8.52 -26.12
N GLU A 129 11.03 -8.52 -25.19
CA GLU A 129 11.34 -9.71 -24.40
C GLU A 129 10.37 -9.84 -23.22
N LEU A 130 9.79 -11.02 -22.99
CA LEU A 130 8.81 -11.22 -21.92
C LEU A 130 9.50 -11.02 -20.54
N PRO A 131 8.92 -10.21 -19.64
CA PRO A 131 9.51 -10.00 -18.33
C PRO A 131 9.55 -11.33 -17.53
N PRO A 132 10.58 -11.56 -16.70
CA PRO A 132 10.60 -12.72 -15.82
C PRO A 132 9.47 -12.61 -14.77
N PRO A 133 8.82 -13.73 -14.41
CA PRO A 133 7.73 -13.71 -13.44
C PRO A 133 8.24 -13.28 -12.05
N PRO A 134 7.49 -12.43 -11.32
CA PRO A 134 7.83 -12.07 -9.95
C PRO A 134 7.81 -13.28 -9.02
N ASP A 135 8.80 -13.36 -8.12
CA ASP A 135 8.87 -14.46 -7.15
C ASP A 135 7.81 -14.32 -6.06
N PHE A 136 6.92 -15.31 -5.97
CA PHE A 136 5.92 -15.46 -4.91
C PHE A 136 6.10 -16.76 -4.11
N SER A 137 7.34 -17.24 -3.98
CA SER A 137 7.66 -18.50 -3.30
C SER A 137 7.35 -18.49 -1.79
N ALA A 138 7.22 -17.31 -1.19
CA ALA A 138 6.80 -17.17 0.21
C ALA A 138 5.36 -17.67 0.45
N PRO A 139 5.07 -18.39 1.56
CA PRO A 139 3.74 -18.96 1.84
C PRO A 139 2.66 -17.88 2.01
N THR A 140 3.03 -16.68 2.46
CA THR A 140 2.13 -15.52 2.57
C THR A 140 1.59 -15.03 1.23
N HIS A 141 2.20 -15.43 0.11
CA HIS A 141 1.81 -15.06 -1.26
C HIS A 141 1.11 -16.20 -2.01
N ALA A 142 0.81 -17.33 -1.36
CA ALA A 142 0.25 -18.53 -2.01
C ALA A 142 -1.01 -18.23 -2.85
N ARG A 143 -1.93 -17.39 -2.34
CA ARG A 143 -3.14 -16.96 -3.06
C ARG A 143 -2.89 -16.21 -4.38
N PHE A 144 -1.73 -15.60 -4.54
CA PHE A 144 -1.37 -14.83 -5.73
C PHE A 144 -0.66 -15.68 -6.80
N ARG A 145 -0.21 -16.90 -6.45
CA ARG A 145 0.48 -17.80 -7.40
C ARG A 145 -0.42 -18.26 -8.54
N ALA A 146 -1.68 -18.61 -8.23
CA ALA A 146 -2.65 -19.00 -9.25
C ALA A 146 -2.92 -17.86 -10.25
N LYS A 147 -3.05 -16.63 -9.75
CA LYS A 147 -3.22 -15.43 -10.58
C LYS A 147 -1.94 -15.12 -11.39
N LEU A 148 -0.76 -15.28 -10.79
CA LEU A 148 0.51 -15.15 -11.52
C LEU A 148 0.61 -16.16 -12.66
N ALA A 149 0.33 -17.44 -12.40
CA ALA A 149 0.37 -18.49 -13.41
C ALA A 149 -0.57 -18.18 -14.59
N ALA A 150 -1.78 -17.68 -14.32
CA ALA A 150 -2.71 -17.24 -15.36
C ALA A 150 -2.14 -16.08 -16.21
N LEU A 151 -1.47 -15.11 -15.59
CA LEU A 151 -0.80 -14.03 -16.33
C LEU A 151 0.37 -14.54 -17.17
N VAL A 152 1.18 -15.46 -16.64
CA VAL A 152 2.31 -16.06 -17.38
C VAL A 152 1.81 -16.86 -18.59
N GLU A 153 0.73 -17.62 -18.43
CA GLU A 153 0.06 -18.35 -19.52
C GLU A 153 -0.44 -17.41 -20.63
N LEU A 154 -1.07 -16.29 -20.27
CA LEU A 154 -1.54 -15.28 -21.23
C LEU A 154 -0.37 -14.57 -21.93
N ALA A 155 0.68 -14.24 -21.17
CA ALA A 155 1.89 -13.64 -21.71
C ALA A 155 2.61 -14.58 -22.70
N GLY A 156 2.63 -15.88 -22.42
CA GLY A 156 3.18 -16.91 -23.33
C GLY A 156 2.38 -17.06 -24.62
N LYS A 157 1.06 -16.81 -24.60
CA LYS A 157 0.18 -16.79 -25.77
C LYS A 157 0.20 -15.48 -26.55
N ALA A 158 1.01 -14.50 -26.12
CA ALA A 158 1.00 -13.13 -26.63
C ALA A 158 -0.39 -12.47 -26.59
N ASP A 159 -1.22 -12.82 -25.60
CA ASP A 159 -2.59 -12.30 -25.49
C ASP A 159 -2.62 -10.99 -24.68
N ALA A 160 -2.31 -9.87 -25.33
CA ALA A 160 -2.29 -8.55 -24.69
C ALA A 160 -3.67 -8.13 -24.15
N THR A 161 -4.74 -8.49 -24.86
CA THR A 161 -6.12 -8.16 -24.49
C THR A 161 -6.54 -8.87 -23.21
N GLY A 162 -6.30 -10.18 -23.08
CA GLY A 162 -6.62 -10.92 -21.86
C GLY A 162 -5.75 -10.51 -20.68
N LEU A 163 -4.48 -10.15 -20.90
CA LEU A 163 -3.64 -9.58 -19.84
C LEU A 163 -4.26 -8.28 -19.27
N ARG A 164 -4.69 -7.36 -20.14
CA ARG A 164 -5.37 -6.11 -19.73
C ARG A 164 -6.71 -6.37 -19.05
N ALA A 165 -7.45 -7.39 -19.48
CA ALA A 165 -8.74 -7.76 -18.92
C ALA A 165 -8.68 -8.31 -17.49
N VAL A 166 -7.51 -8.76 -16.99
CA VAL A 166 -7.38 -9.25 -15.61
C VAL A 166 -7.45 -8.08 -14.62
N PRO A 167 -8.51 -7.97 -13.78
CA PRO A 167 -8.58 -6.94 -12.77
C PRO A 167 -7.60 -7.25 -11.62
N ILE A 168 -6.69 -6.31 -11.36
CA ILE A 168 -5.72 -6.35 -10.28
C ILE A 168 -5.87 -5.05 -9.48
N ASN A 169 -6.23 -5.15 -8.21
CA ASN A 169 -6.31 -4.00 -7.31
C ASN A 169 -4.95 -3.77 -6.61
N PRO A 170 -4.16 -2.74 -6.95
CA PRO A 170 -2.78 -2.57 -6.49
C PRO A 170 -2.66 -1.99 -5.07
N VAL A 171 -3.41 -2.54 -4.10
CA VAL A 171 -3.46 -2.06 -2.69
C VAL A 171 -2.28 -2.50 -1.83
N SER A 172 -1.51 -3.50 -2.25
CA SER A 172 -0.37 -4.04 -1.48
C SER A 172 0.75 -4.53 -2.40
N SER A 173 1.91 -4.84 -1.83
CA SER A 173 3.12 -5.15 -2.60
C SER A 173 2.96 -6.29 -3.61
N SER A 174 2.20 -7.35 -3.27
CA SER A 174 1.99 -8.49 -4.18
C SER A 174 1.08 -8.16 -5.37
N PRO A 175 -0.13 -7.58 -5.17
CA PRO A 175 -0.94 -7.05 -6.27
C PRO A 175 -0.22 -5.99 -7.11
N LYS A 176 0.62 -5.13 -6.51
CA LYS A 176 1.45 -4.17 -7.25
C LYS A 176 2.45 -4.86 -8.17
N ALA A 177 3.09 -5.94 -7.72
CA ALA A 177 4.01 -6.73 -8.54
C ALA A 177 3.30 -7.46 -9.69
N LEU A 178 2.07 -7.96 -9.47
CA LEU A 178 1.26 -8.55 -10.54
C LEU A 178 0.85 -7.50 -11.60
N ALA A 179 0.45 -6.30 -11.18
CA ALA A 179 0.11 -5.21 -12.10
C ALA A 179 1.33 -4.81 -12.94
N ARG A 180 2.50 -4.63 -12.30
CA ARG A 180 3.77 -4.36 -12.99
C ARG A 180 4.09 -5.45 -14.02
N TYR A 181 3.98 -6.72 -13.66
CA TYR A 181 4.22 -7.82 -14.60
C TYR A 181 3.27 -7.77 -15.80
N ARG A 182 1.97 -7.53 -15.56
CA ARG A 182 0.96 -7.36 -16.63
C ARG A 182 1.34 -6.24 -17.57
N ASP A 183 1.64 -5.05 -17.05
CA ASP A 183 1.94 -3.87 -17.85
C ASP A 183 3.18 -4.08 -18.72
N LEU A 184 4.21 -4.75 -18.17
CA LEU A 184 5.42 -5.10 -18.89
C LEU A 184 5.22 -6.20 -19.93
N ALA A 185 4.41 -7.21 -19.63
CA ALA A 185 4.09 -8.26 -20.59
C ALA A 185 3.29 -7.70 -21.77
N VAL A 186 2.32 -6.82 -21.51
CA VAL A 186 1.57 -6.11 -22.55
C VAL A 186 2.50 -5.26 -23.41
N LEU A 187 3.36 -4.45 -22.78
CA LEU A 187 4.33 -3.62 -23.51
C LEU A 187 5.29 -4.45 -24.36
N ALA A 188 5.71 -5.63 -23.88
CA ALA A 188 6.53 -6.55 -24.64
C ALA A 188 5.80 -7.16 -25.85
N ILE A 189 4.53 -7.52 -25.68
CA ILE A 189 3.71 -8.04 -26.79
C ILE A 189 3.48 -6.93 -27.83
N GLU A 190 3.06 -5.74 -27.40
CA GLU A 190 2.84 -4.60 -28.29
C GLU A 190 4.12 -4.19 -29.05
N ALA A 191 5.29 -4.25 -28.38
CA ALA A 191 6.58 -4.00 -29.03
C ALA A 191 6.96 -5.08 -30.06
N ARG A 192 6.58 -6.35 -29.83
CA ARG A 192 6.74 -7.43 -30.82
C ARG A 192 5.83 -7.22 -32.01
N GLU A 193 4.54 -6.95 -31.77
CA GLU A 193 3.55 -6.78 -32.83
C GLU A 193 3.81 -5.54 -33.68
N SER A 194 4.31 -4.46 -33.08
CA SER A 194 4.70 -3.25 -33.84
C SER A 194 5.95 -3.43 -34.71
N ARG A 195 6.72 -4.50 -34.48
CA ARG A 195 7.97 -4.81 -35.20
C ARG A 195 7.79 -5.91 -36.25
N ALA A 196 6.74 -6.72 -36.12
CA ALA A 196 6.36 -7.77 -37.08
C ALA A 196 5.68 -7.15 -38.32
#